data_AF-A0A556P6H1-F1
#
_entry.id   AF-A0A556P6H1-F1
#
_cell.length_a   1.000
_cell.length_b   1.000
_cell.length_c   1.000
_cell.angle_alpha   90.00
_cell.angle_beta   90.00
_cell.angle_gamma   90.00
#
_symmetry.space_group_name_H-M   'P 1'
#
loop_
_entity.id
_entity.type
_entity.pdbx_description
1 polymer ?
#
loop_
_entity_poly.entity_id
_entity_poly.type
_entity_poly.pdbx_seq_one_letter_code
_entity_poly.pdbx_strand_id
1 'polypeptide(L)'
;MRAFDRTGFFIHQTTKVRIRKFLDKGIEVYTYSKDGKLGFIPYCNLVTNIDNLYEGKSLYVHFLGYKKPHLFFTEEGTVLFPDLP
;
A
#
# COMPACT_ATOMS: atom_id res chain seq x y z
N MET A 1 20.83 8.82 5.90
CA MET A 1 20.96 7.94 4.72
C MET A 1 19.68 7.11 4.66
N ARG A 2 18.71 7.46 3.80
CA ARG A 2 17.40 6.78 3.74
C ARG A 2 17.63 5.42 3.09
N ALA A 3 17.52 4.34 3.86
CA ALA A 3 17.77 2.99 3.38
C ALA A 3 16.96 2.73 2.11
N PHE A 4 17.65 2.35 1.03
CA PHE A 4 17.02 1.71 -0.12
C PHE A 4 16.46 0.38 0.40
N ASP A 5 15.17 0.34 0.69
CA ASP A 5 14.49 -0.93 0.88
C ASP A 5 14.65 -1.71 -0.43
N ARG A 6 14.99 -3.01 -0.37
CA ARG A 6 15.28 -3.86 -1.56
C ARG A 6 14.16 -3.82 -2.61
N THR A 7 12.98 -3.37 -2.19
CA THR A 7 11.74 -3.25 -2.92
C THR A 7 11.71 -2.05 -3.86
N GLY A 8 12.60 -1.07 -3.68
CA GLY A 8 12.67 0.15 -4.47
C GLY A 8 11.76 1.28 -4.00
N PHE A 9 11.12 1.12 -2.84
CA PHE A 9 10.28 2.14 -2.20
C PHE A 9 10.98 2.80 -1.00
N PHE A 10 10.68 4.08 -0.79
CA PHE A 10 11.02 4.79 0.44
C PHE A 10 9.80 4.85 1.36
N ILE A 11 10.02 4.76 2.67
CA ILE A 11 8.94 4.92 3.65
C ILE A 11 8.22 6.26 3.43
N HIS A 12 6.89 6.21 3.44
CA HIS A 12 5.94 7.29 3.09
C HIS A 12 5.96 7.78 1.64
N GLN A 13 6.73 7.14 0.75
CA GLN A 13 6.66 7.46 -0.68
C GLN A 13 5.25 7.21 -1.21
N THR A 14 4.69 8.24 -1.87
CA THR A 14 3.45 8.10 -2.64
C THR A 14 3.73 7.32 -3.93
N THR A 15 2.88 6.34 -4.21
CA THR A 15 2.91 5.57 -5.45
C THR A 15 1.50 5.20 -5.88
N LYS A 16 1.34 4.85 -7.16
CA LYS A 16 0.08 4.35 -7.70
C LYS A 16 0.11 2.82 -7.73
N VAL A 17 -0.94 2.20 -7.21
CA VAL A 17 -1.12 0.75 -7.21
C VAL A 17 -2.44 0.38 -7.86
N ARG A 18 -2.57 -0.88 -8.29
CA ARG A 18 -3.79 -1.40 -8.92
C ARG A 18 -4.34 -2.57 -8.14
N ILE A 19 -5.64 -2.55 -7.83
CA ILE A 19 -6.29 -3.63 -7.09
C ILE A 19 -6.21 -4.93 -7.90
N ARG A 20 -5.67 -5.97 -7.27
CA ARG A 20 -5.57 -7.31 -7.83
C ARG A 20 -6.73 -8.19 -7.37
N LYS A 21 -7.01 -8.20 -6.07
CA LYS A 21 -8.10 -8.98 -5.47
C LYS A 21 -8.43 -8.51 -4.07
N PHE A 22 -9.63 -8.87 -3.62
CA PHE A 22 -10.09 -8.67 -2.25
C PHE A 22 -9.72 -9.86 -1.37
N LEU A 23 -9.36 -9.58 -0.12
CA LEU A 23 -9.04 -10.56 0.92
C LEU A 23 -9.88 -10.22 2.16
N ASP A 24 -9.94 -11.15 3.12
CA ASP A 24 -10.77 -10.98 4.33
C ASP A 24 -10.42 -9.73 5.15
N LYS A 25 -9.14 -9.31 5.12
CA LYS A 25 -8.61 -8.21 5.95
C LYS A 25 -8.18 -6.97 5.17
N GLY A 26 -8.34 -6.97 3.85
CA GLY A 26 -7.89 -5.87 3.01
C GLY A 26 -7.85 -6.24 1.54
N ILE A 27 -7.07 -5.49 0.77
CA ILE A 27 -6.91 -5.69 -0.67
C ILE A 27 -5.45 -6.00 -1.00
N GLU A 28 -5.27 -6.93 -1.92
CA GLU A 28 -3.97 -7.19 -2.54
C GLU A 28 -3.86 -6.34 -3.80
N VAL A 29 -2.70 -5.73 -4.02
CA VAL A 29 -2.47 -4.79 -5.12
C VAL A 29 -1.20 -5.12 -5.90
N TYR A 30 -1.24 -4.85 -7.21
CA TYR A 30 -0.05 -4.79 -8.02
C TYR A 30 0.76 -3.54 -7.70
N THR A 31 2.08 -3.69 -7.62
CA THR A 31 3.01 -2.60 -7.33
C THR A 31 4.06 -2.51 -8.43
N TYR A 32 4.73 -1.36 -8.51
CA TYR A 32 5.90 -1.14 -9.35
C TYR A 32 7.22 -1.45 -8.59
N SER A 33 7.17 -2.35 -7.61
CA SER A 33 8.37 -2.77 -6.88
C SER A 33 9.40 -3.42 -7.79
N LYS A 34 10.70 -3.20 -7.49
CA LYS A 34 11.81 -3.77 -8.27
C LYS A 34 11.87 -5.30 -8.19
N ASP A 35 11.40 -5.87 -7.09
CA ASP A 35 11.39 -7.30 -6.82
C ASP A 35 10.05 -7.98 -7.18
N GLY A 36 9.15 -7.27 -7.88
CA GLY A 36 7.88 -7.82 -8.37
C GLY A 36 6.91 -8.24 -7.26
N LYS A 37 7.11 -7.72 -6.05
CA LYS A 37 6.27 -8.04 -4.90
C LYS A 37 4.90 -7.40 -5.00
N LEU A 38 3.93 -8.11 -4.47
CA LEU A 38 2.57 -7.61 -4.31
C LEU A 38 2.46 -6.74 -3.07
N GLY A 39 1.55 -5.78 -3.15
CA GLY A 39 1.17 -4.93 -2.05
C GLY A 39 -0.05 -5.47 -1.32
N PHE A 40 -0.20 -5.05 -0.08
CA PHE A 40 -1.37 -5.27 0.74
C PHE A 40 -1.78 -3.96 1.42
N ILE A 41 -3.06 -3.65 1.36
CA ILE A 41 -3.66 -2.50 2.05
C ILE A 41 -4.78 -3.03 2.96
N PRO A 42 -4.65 -2.92 4.28
CA PRO A 42 -5.74 -3.23 5.21
C PRO A 42 -6.98 -2.37 4.94
N TYR A 43 -8.18 -2.88 5.19
CA TYR A 43 -9.40 -2.06 5.06
C TYR A 43 -9.40 -0.84 5.99
N CYS A 44 -8.78 -0.93 7.18
CA CYS A 44 -8.63 0.20 8.10
C CYS A 44 -7.70 1.32 7.57
N ASN A 45 -6.93 1.03 6.53
CA ASN A 45 -5.99 1.95 5.89
C ASN A 45 -6.54 2.48 4.55
N LEU A 46 -7.83 2.27 4.28
CA LEU A 46 -8.54 2.82 3.13
C LEU A 46 -9.42 3.97 3.58
N VAL A 47 -9.37 5.05 2.83
CA VAL A 47 -10.27 6.21 2.93
C VAL A 47 -11.45 6.02 1.99
N THR A 48 -11.22 5.39 0.83
CA THR A 48 -12.27 5.04 -0.12
C THR A 48 -13.20 4.01 0.49
N ASN A 49 -14.51 4.29 0.44
CA ASN A 49 -15.53 3.31 0.80
C ASN A 49 -15.35 2.02 -0.02
N ILE A 50 -15.36 0.88 0.66
CA ILE A 50 -15.19 -0.47 0.09
C ILE A 50 -16.16 -0.72 -1.07
N ASP A 51 -17.39 -0.21 -0.99
CA ASP A 51 -18.41 -0.36 -2.05
C ASP A 51 -17.98 0.29 -3.39
N ASN A 52 -17.04 1.23 -3.35
CA ASN A 52 -16.50 1.90 -4.53
C ASN A 52 -15.22 1.25 -5.06
N LEU A 53 -14.75 0.16 -4.45
CA LEU A 53 -13.56 -0.57 -4.87
C LEU A 53 -13.96 -1.71 -5.82
N TYR A 54 -13.13 -1.92 -6.84
CA TYR A 54 -13.30 -3.04 -7.76
C TYR A 54 -11.92 -3.50 -8.28
N GLU A 55 -11.85 -4.75 -8.73
CA GLU A 55 -10.62 -5.30 -9.30
C GLU A 55 -10.15 -4.47 -10.50
N GLY A 56 -8.86 -4.13 -10.54
CA GLY A 56 -8.30 -3.29 -11.58
C GLY A 56 -8.44 -1.78 -11.32
N LYS A 57 -9.16 -1.33 -10.28
CA LYS A 57 -9.15 0.08 -9.87
C LYS A 57 -7.74 0.50 -9.45
N SER A 58 -7.36 1.74 -9.74
CA SER A 58 -6.09 2.31 -9.26
C SER A 58 -6.30 3.14 -8.00
N LEU A 59 -5.35 3.08 -7.07
CA LEU A 59 -5.32 3.90 -5.85
C LEU A 59 -3.94 4.58 -5.72
N TYR A 60 -3.93 5.79 -5.17
CA TYR A 60 -2.70 6.42 -4.70
C TYR A 60 -2.48 6.04 -3.25
N VAL A 61 -1.27 5.59 -2.92
CA VAL A 61 -0.95 5.00 -1.62
C VAL A 61 0.43 5.42 -1.13
N HIS A 62 0.61 5.42 0.18
CA HIS A 62 1.91 5.58 0.83
C HIS A 62 2.49 4.22 1.21
N PHE A 63 3.77 4.00 0.91
CA PHE A 63 4.49 2.82 1.38
C PHE A 63 4.78 2.91 2.88
N LEU A 64 4.36 1.91 3.64
CA LEU A 64 4.57 1.83 5.09
C LEU A 64 5.73 0.90 5.48
N GLY A 65 6.14 0.00 4.59
CA GLY A 65 7.23 -0.94 4.86
C GLY A 65 6.96 -2.33 4.30
N TYR A 66 7.88 -3.25 4.58
CA TYR A 66 7.80 -4.63 4.13
C TYR A 66 7.39 -5.57 5.27
N LYS A 67 6.31 -6.34 5.07
CA LYS A 67 5.88 -7.39 5.99
C LYS A 67 5.61 -8.67 5.20
N LYS A 68 6.57 -9.60 5.28
CA LYS A 68 6.58 -10.83 4.48
C LYS A 68 5.19 -11.54 4.56
N PRO A 69 4.55 -11.86 3.42
CA PRO A 69 5.09 -11.83 2.05
C PRO A 69 4.85 -10.53 1.26
N HIS A 70 4.16 -9.51 1.81
CA HIS A 70 3.69 -8.34 1.06
C HIS A 70 4.43 -7.03 1.39
N LEU A 71 4.34 -6.09 0.47
CA LEU A 71 4.59 -4.67 0.73
C LEU A 71 3.35 -4.05 1.37
N PHE A 72 3.53 -3.27 2.41
CA PHE A 72 2.43 -2.70 3.17
C PHE A 72 2.20 -1.25 2.77
N PHE A 73 0.93 -0.90 2.55
CA PHE A 73 0.55 0.43 2.10
C PHE A 73 -0.66 0.97 2.87
N THR A 74 -0.89 2.27 2.72
CA THR A 74 -2.12 2.96 3.14
C THR A 74 -2.57 3.91 2.05
N GLU A 75 -3.87 4.14 1.92
CA GLU A 75 -4.38 5.07 0.93
C GLU A 75 -3.96 6.51 1.23
N GLU A 76 -3.63 7.26 0.19
CA GLU A 76 -3.38 8.70 0.29
C GLU A 76 -4.59 9.41 0.91
N GLY A 77 -4.33 10.30 1.87
CA GLY A 77 -5.38 10.92 2.68
C GLY A 77 -5.73 10.17 3.97
N THR A 78 -5.19 8.96 4.18
CA THR A 78 -5.18 8.35 5.52
C THR A 78 -4.32 9.21 6.44
N VAL A 79 -4.80 9.52 7.64
CA VAL A 79 -4.00 10.21 8.65
C VAL A 79 -2.85 9.30 9.07
N LEU A 80 -1.70 9.50 8.44
CA LEU A 80 -0.43 8.98 8.89
C LEU A 80 -0.05 9.79 10.12
N PHE A 81 -0.12 9.21 11.32
CA PHE A 81 0.52 9.81 12.49
C PHE A 81 2.02 9.57 12.32
N PRO A 82 2.83 10.57 11.93
CA PRO A 82 4.22 10.32 11.57
C PRO A 82 5.08 10.06 12.80
N ASP A 83 4.65 10.53 13.98
CA ASP A 83 5.43 10.43 15.20
C ASP A 83 4.49 10.49 16.41
N LEU A 84 4.27 9.35 17.08
CA LEU A 84 3.98 9.34 18.52
C LEU A 84 5.33 9.03 19.19
N PRO A 85 5.93 9.98 19.95
CA PRO A 85 7.08 9.67 20.79
C PRO A 85 6.74 8.66 21.88
#